data_AF-A0A8H4AKM4-F1
#
_entry.id   AF-A0A8H4AKM4-F1
#
_cell.length_a   1.000
_cell.length_b   1.000
_cell.length_c   1.000
_cell.angle_alpha   90.00
_cell.angle_beta   90.00
_cell.angle_gamma   90.00
#
_symmetry.space_group_name_H-M   'P 1'
#
loop_
_entity.id
_entity.type
_entity.pdbx_description
1 polymer ?
#
loop_
_entity_poly.entity_id
_entity_poly.type
_entity_poly.pdbx_seq_one_letter_code
_entity_poly.pdbx_strand_id
1 'polypeptide(L)'
;MMACLDKSISAKIINFYDFNEFKTDIDHAETKCGCAVRLWKDCNLLVTLKPLEKKDFIVKEVEILQNVSFHPNISRLYGITKDPLNEHYYTVLQYAENGNLQNYLNDNFSKLQLIDKARIAIEIVKGVAFLHKHKIIHKNIYMKTK
;
A
#
# COMPACT_ATOMS: atom_id res chain seq x y z
N MET A 1 -19.80 9.73 -1.48
CA MET A 1 -18.49 9.04 -1.56
C MET A 1 -18.06 8.49 -0.20
N MET A 2 -17.84 9.33 0.84
CA MET A 2 -17.48 8.84 2.19
C MET A 2 -18.54 7.90 2.79
N ALA A 3 -19.83 8.18 2.58
CA ALA A 3 -20.93 7.30 2.99
C ALA A 3 -20.86 5.87 2.42
N CYS A 4 -20.22 5.65 1.27
CA CYS A 4 -20.05 4.31 0.69
C CYS A 4 -18.93 3.53 1.41
N LEU A 5 -17.86 4.23 1.79
CA LEU A 5 -16.77 3.65 2.58
C LEU A 5 -17.26 3.30 3.98
N ASP A 6 -17.97 4.20 4.64
CA ASP A 6 -18.56 3.97 5.98
C ASP A 6 -19.54 2.79 5.97
N LYS A 7 -20.35 2.66 4.92
CA LYS A 7 -21.23 1.52 4.74
C LYS A 7 -20.45 0.21 4.58
N SER A 8 -19.34 0.22 3.85
CA SER A 8 -18.50 -0.96 3.61
C SER A 8 -17.74 -1.39 4.87
N ILE A 9 -17.30 -0.43 5.68
CA ILE A 9 -16.74 -0.66 7.02
C ILE A 9 -17.80 -1.28 7.93
N SER A 10 -19.00 -0.67 7.97
CA SER A 10 -20.11 -1.14 8.81
C SER A 10 -20.58 -2.55 8.42
N ALA A 11 -20.53 -2.87 7.12
CA ALA A 11 -20.82 -4.19 6.57
C ALA A 11 -19.66 -5.19 6.76
N LYS A 12 -18.54 -4.79 7.38
CA LYS A 12 -17.33 -5.60 7.58
C LYS A 12 -16.72 -6.17 6.30
N ILE A 13 -16.92 -5.48 5.18
CA ILE A 13 -16.31 -5.82 3.89
C ILE A 13 -14.83 -5.44 3.90
N ILE A 14 -14.51 -4.33 4.57
CA ILE A 14 -13.16 -3.78 4.67
C ILE A 14 -12.71 -3.84 6.13
N ASN A 15 -11.49 -4.29 6.36
CA ASN A 15 -10.88 -4.27 7.69
C ASN A 15 -10.65 -2.81 8.13
N PHE A 16 -11.15 -2.45 9.31
CA PHE A 16 -11.02 -1.12 9.89
C PHE A 16 -10.35 -1.22 11.28
N TYR A 17 -9.38 -0.34 11.54
CA TYR A 17 -8.62 -0.29 12.80
C TYR A 17 -8.71 1.09 13.44
N ASP A 18 -8.65 1.14 14.77
CA ASP A 18 -8.60 2.41 15.51
C ASP A 18 -7.28 3.12 15.21
N PHE A 19 -7.37 4.41 14.85
CA PHE A 19 -6.21 5.22 14.54
C PHE A 19 -5.23 5.31 15.71
N ASN A 20 -5.76 5.26 16.94
CA ASN A 20 -4.96 5.31 18.16
C ASN A 20 -4.08 4.07 18.37
N GLU A 21 -4.25 2.99 17.59
CA GLU A 21 -3.37 1.82 17.59
C GLU A 21 -1.99 2.13 16.95
N PHE A 22 -1.89 3.20 16.16
CA PHE A 22 -0.70 3.55 15.39
C PHE A 22 0.08 4.71 16.03
N LYS A 23 1.21 4.42 16.68
CA LYS A 23 2.09 5.45 17.29
C LYS A 23 2.95 6.17 16.26
N THR A 24 3.23 7.44 16.53
CA THR A 24 4.09 8.33 15.72
C THR A 24 5.57 7.96 15.77
N ASP A 25 5.99 7.09 16.69
CA ASP A 25 7.39 6.72 16.89
C ASP A 25 7.93 5.94 15.69
N ILE A 26 8.51 6.68 14.75
CA ILE A 26 9.87 6.57 14.20
C ILE A 26 10.10 7.86 13.39
N ASP A 27 10.90 8.76 13.95
CA ASP A 27 11.57 9.90 13.32
C ASP A 27 10.85 10.54 12.12
N HIS A 28 9.73 11.25 12.31
CA HIS A 28 9.11 12.15 11.33
C HIS A 28 9.35 11.81 9.84
N ALA A 29 9.29 10.52 9.49
CA ALA A 29 9.66 10.07 8.17
C ALA A 29 8.40 10.16 7.34
N GLU A 30 7.98 11.40 7.07
CA GLU A 30 7.17 11.65 5.91
C GLU A 30 7.96 11.10 4.73
N THR A 31 7.46 9.99 4.20
CA THR A 31 7.96 9.51 2.93
C THR A 31 7.79 10.65 1.92
N LYS A 32 8.67 10.76 0.92
CA LYS A 32 8.54 11.74 -0.18
C LYS A 32 7.16 11.72 -0.89
N CYS A 33 6.31 10.73 -0.60
CA CYS A 33 4.97 10.53 -1.13
C CYS A 33 3.82 11.00 -0.18
N GLY A 34 4.13 11.71 0.91
CA GLY A 34 3.12 12.17 1.88
C GLY A 34 2.49 11.05 2.72
N CYS A 35 3.10 9.86 2.73
CA CYS A 35 2.70 8.77 3.60
C CYS A 35 3.49 8.83 4.91
N ALA A 36 2.88 8.44 6.01
CA ALA A 36 3.47 8.49 7.33
C ALA A 36 3.82 7.08 7.84
N VAL A 37 5.02 6.88 8.35
CA VAL A 37 5.40 5.62 9.02
C VAL A 37 4.89 5.62 10.46
N ARG A 38 4.33 4.51 10.92
CA ARG A 38 3.80 4.35 12.27
C ARG A 38 4.14 2.97 12.84
N LEU A 39 4.26 2.90 14.16
CA LEU A 39 4.35 1.64 14.90
C LEU A 39 2.95 1.17 15.32
N TRP A 40 2.54 0.00 14.86
CA TRP A 40 1.32 -0.66 15.35
C TRP A 40 1.61 -1.35 16.68
N LYS A 41 1.00 -0.83 17.75
CA LYS A 41 1.29 -1.20 19.15
C LYS A 41 1.18 -2.70 19.40
N ASP A 42 0.05 -3.30 19.01
CA ASP A 42 -0.32 -4.65 19.43
C ASP A 42 0.54 -5.73 18.77
N CYS A 43 1.04 -5.47 17.56
CA CYS A 43 1.86 -6.41 16.81
C CYS A 43 3.36 -6.05 16.79
N ASN A 44 3.74 -4.92 17.40
CA ASN A 44 5.09 -4.35 17.31
C ASN A 44 5.61 -4.28 15.86
N LEU A 45 4.76 -3.80 14.96
CA LEU A 45 4.96 -3.85 13.51
C LEU A 45 5.00 -2.44 12.90
N LEU A 46 5.96 -2.18 12.02
CA LEU A 46 5.99 -0.96 11.23
C LEU A 46 5.03 -1.01 10.06
N VAL A 47 4.23 0.03 9.94
CA VAL A 47 3.25 0.21 8.87
C VAL A 47 3.38 1.58 8.24
N THR A 48 2.86 1.70 7.03
CA THR A 48 2.73 2.98 6.33
C THR A 48 1.26 3.38 6.26
N LEU A 49 0.93 4.55 6.80
CA LEU A 49 -0.36 5.20 6.63
C LEU A 49 -0.30 6.07 5.38
N LYS A 50 -1.01 5.65 4.34
CA LYS A 50 -1.15 6.41 3.10
C LYS A 50 -2.54 7.06 3.03
N PRO A 51 -2.64 8.40 2.89
CA PRO A 51 -3.93 9.08 2.76
C PRO A 51 -4.77 8.49 1.63
N LEU A 52 -6.05 8.22 1.90
CA LEU A 52 -7.00 7.89 0.84
C LEU A 52 -7.46 9.16 0.13
N GLU A 53 -7.18 9.23 -1.16
CA GLU A 53 -7.77 10.25 -2.01
C GLU A 53 -9.27 10.01 -2.17
N LYS A 54 -10.03 11.10 -2.18
CA LYS A 54 -11.48 11.12 -2.40
C LYS A 54 -11.80 10.75 -3.85
N LYS A 55 -11.81 9.45 -4.17
CA LYS A 55 -12.15 8.90 -5.49
C LYS A 55 -13.41 8.03 -5.45
N ASP A 56 -14.24 8.12 -6.49
CA ASP A 56 -15.52 7.41 -6.57
C ASP A 56 -15.39 5.88 -6.46
N PHE A 57 -14.23 5.33 -6.81
CA PHE A 57 -13.98 3.89 -6.85
C PHE A 57 -13.12 3.37 -5.69
N ILE A 58 -12.88 4.17 -4.65
CA ILE A 58 -11.92 3.83 -3.58
C ILE A 58 -12.31 2.56 -2.81
N VAL A 59 -13.61 2.35 -2.57
CA VAL A 59 -14.12 1.15 -1.89
C VAL A 59 -13.75 -0.12 -2.67
N LYS A 60 -13.99 -0.10 -3.98
CA LYS A 60 -13.68 -1.22 -4.87
C LYS A 60 -12.17 -1.47 -4.97
N GLU A 61 -11.37 -0.41 -4.96
CA GLU A 61 -9.91 -0.53 -4.96
C GLU A 61 -9.39 -1.18 -3.68
N VAL A 62 -9.87 -0.73 -2.52
CA VAL A 62 -9.52 -1.31 -1.21
C VAL A 62 -9.96 -2.77 -1.12
N GLU A 63 -11.17 -3.10 -1.56
CA GLU A 63 -11.68 -4.49 -1.60
C GLU A 63 -10.81 -5.39 -2.48
N ILE A 64 -10.49 -4.93 -3.70
CA ILE A 64 -9.61 -5.66 -4.62
C ILE A 64 -8.24 -5.89 -3.96
N LEU A 65 -7.62 -4.85 -3.42
CA LEU A 65 -6.31 -4.93 -2.77
C LEU A 65 -6.34 -5.89 -1.58
N GLN A 66 -7.37 -5.84 -0.75
CA GLN A 66 -7.51 -6.75 0.40
C GLN A 66 -7.51 -8.22 -0.04
N ASN A 67 -8.18 -8.52 -1.16
CA ASN A 67 -8.29 -9.88 -1.71
C ASN A 67 -7.01 -10.40 -2.37
N VAL A 68 -6.05 -9.53 -2.74
CA VAL A 68 -4.84 -9.94 -3.49
C VAL A 68 -3.53 -9.68 -2.77
N SER A 69 -3.56 -8.87 -1.71
CA SER A 69 -2.37 -8.43 -0.98
C SER A 69 -1.68 -9.50 -0.13
N PHE A 70 -2.18 -10.74 -0.14
CA PHE A 70 -1.50 -11.88 0.46
C PHE A 70 -0.31 -12.39 -0.37
N HIS A 71 -0.23 -12.02 -1.65
CA HIS A 71 0.87 -12.43 -2.52
C HIS A 71 2.17 -11.70 -2.15
N PRO A 72 3.33 -12.39 -2.05
CA PRO A 72 4.57 -11.80 -1.55
C PRO A 72 5.12 -10.66 -2.44
N ASN A 73 4.76 -10.62 -3.73
CA ASN A 73 5.13 -9.52 -4.64
C ASN A 73 4.06 -8.44 -4.78
N ILE A 74 3.11 -8.36 -3.84
CA ILE A 74 2.12 -7.29 -3.72
C ILE A 74 2.25 -6.70 -2.32
N SER A 75 2.26 -5.37 -2.22
CA SER A 75 2.30 -4.70 -0.91
C SER A 75 1.08 -5.11 -0.08
N ARG A 76 1.34 -5.60 1.14
CA ARG A 76 0.28 -6.05 2.01
C ARG A 76 -0.62 -4.90 2.45
N LEU A 77 -1.92 -5.05 2.27
CA LEU A 77 -2.93 -4.16 2.84
C LEU A 77 -3.47 -4.81 4.11
N TYR A 78 -3.30 -4.15 5.25
CA TYR A 78 -3.86 -4.62 6.51
C TYR A 78 -5.33 -4.19 6.64
N GLY A 79 -5.64 -2.97 6.20
CA GLY A 79 -6.98 -2.41 6.19
C GLY A 79 -6.93 -0.89 6.07
N ILE A 80 -7.92 -0.23 6.68
CA ILE A 80 -8.02 1.23 6.72
C ILE A 80 -8.17 1.73 8.16
N THR A 81 -7.88 3.00 8.35
CA THR A 81 -8.11 3.70 9.61
C THR A 81 -8.56 5.14 9.33
N LYS A 82 -9.11 5.82 10.32
CA LYS A 82 -9.59 7.20 10.21
C LYS A 82 -9.05 8.03 11.36
N ASP A 83 -8.34 9.11 11.03
CA ASP A 83 -7.86 10.06 12.03
C ASP A 83 -9.04 10.91 12.54
N PRO A 84 -9.38 10.86 13.83
CA PRO A 84 -10.50 11.60 14.40
C PRO A 84 -10.26 13.12 14.44
N LEU A 85 -9.02 13.60 14.27
CA LEU A 85 -8.71 15.03 14.33
C LEU A 85 -8.98 15.75 13.02
N ASN A 86 -8.65 15.12 11.89
CA ASN A 86 -8.82 15.70 10.55
C ASN A 86 -9.88 14.98 9.70
N GLU A 87 -10.51 13.93 10.24
CA GLU A 87 -11.56 13.14 9.60
C GLU A 87 -11.11 12.47 8.27
N HIS A 88 -9.80 12.31 8.06
CA HIS A 88 -9.25 11.66 6.88
C HIS A 88 -9.06 10.15 7.08
N TYR A 89 -9.31 9.40 6.01
CA TYR A 89 -9.05 7.97 5.97
C TYR A 89 -7.63 7.71 5.46
N TYR A 90 -7.01 6.67 6.01
CA TYR A 90 -5.69 6.18 5.62
C TYR A 90 -5.76 4.68 5.33
N THR A 91 -4.98 4.22 4.36
CA THR A 91 -4.71 2.79 4.15
C THR A 91 -3.55 2.42 5.04
N VAL A 92 -3.68 1.30 5.73
CA VAL A 92 -2.64 0.71 6.57
C VAL A 92 -1.92 -0.33 5.73
N LEU A 93 -0.73 0.02 5.24
CA LEU A 93 0.07 -0.79 4.33
C LEU A 93 1.33 -1.34 5.01
N GLN A 94 1.89 -2.41 4.44
CA GLN A 94 3.24 -2.85 4.77
C GLN A 94 4.25 -1.70 4.63
N TYR A 95 5.09 -1.52 5.66
CA TYR A 95 6.19 -0.60 5.58
C TYR A 95 7.24 -1.09 4.56
N ALA A 96 7.57 -0.22 3.59
CA ALA A 96 8.65 -0.44 2.64
C ALA A 96 9.89 0.34 3.11
N GLU A 97 10.82 -0.36 3.76
CA GLU A 97 12.04 0.22 4.33
C GLU A 97 12.85 1.04 3.32
N ASN A 98 12.97 0.53 2.10
CA ASN A 98 13.69 1.19 1.00
C ASN A 98 12.83 2.21 0.22
N GLY A 99 11.65 2.55 0.74
CA GLY A 99 10.69 3.41 0.07
C GLY A 99 10.08 2.77 -1.18
N ASN A 100 9.63 3.61 -2.13
CA ASN A 100 9.08 3.11 -3.38
C ASN A 100 10.19 2.70 -4.37
N LEU A 101 9.85 1.76 -5.26
CA LEU A 101 10.79 1.20 -6.23
C LEU A 101 11.44 2.28 -7.12
N GLN A 102 10.70 3.32 -7.51
CA GLN A 102 11.22 4.38 -8.37
C GLN A 102 12.36 5.14 -7.68
N ASN A 103 12.17 5.55 -6.43
CA ASN A 103 13.19 6.22 -5.64
C ASN A 103 14.39 5.29 -5.40
N TYR A 104 14.13 4.04 -5.02
CA TYR A 104 15.19 3.06 -4.81
C TYR A 104 16.05 2.87 -6.06
N LEU A 105 15.43 2.74 -7.24
CA LEU A 105 16.14 2.62 -8.50
C LEU A 105 16.89 3.91 -8.83
N ASN A 106 16.28 5.10 -8.70
CA ASN A 106 16.95 6.37 -8.96
C ASN A 106 18.24 6.52 -8.12
N ASP A 107 18.21 6.11 -6.85
CA ASP A 107 19.32 6.29 -5.92
C ASP A 107 20.40 5.19 -6.04
N ASN A 108 20.06 4.02 -6.58
CA ASN A 108 20.92 2.83 -6.54
C ASN A 108 21.17 2.14 -7.89
N PHE A 109 20.55 2.57 -8.99
CA PHE A 109 20.62 1.84 -10.28
C PHE A 109 22.05 1.59 -10.78
N SER A 110 22.96 2.53 -10.53
CA SER A 110 24.39 2.40 -10.89
C SER A 110 25.16 1.42 -9.99
N LYS A 111 24.69 1.19 -8.76
CA LYS A 111 25.30 0.29 -7.77
C LYS A 111 24.80 -1.16 -7.91
N LEU A 112 23.61 -1.35 -8.47
CA LEU A 112 23.00 -2.66 -8.65
C LEU A 112 23.75 -3.48 -9.71
N GLN A 113 24.08 -4.72 -9.37
CA GLN A 113 24.59 -5.69 -10.33
C GLN A 113 23.49 -6.13 -11.28
N LEU A 114 23.86 -6.70 -12.43
CA LEU A 114 22.89 -7.21 -13.40
C LEU A 114 21.96 -8.26 -12.76
N ILE A 115 22.50 -9.09 -11.87
CA ILE A 115 21.72 -10.11 -11.15
C ILE A 115 20.66 -9.50 -10.23
N ASP A 116 20.96 -8.37 -9.57
CA ASP A 116 19.98 -7.68 -8.73
C ASP A 116 18.85 -7.08 -9.57
N LYS A 117 19.20 -6.47 -10.70
CA LYS A 117 18.23 -5.92 -11.66
C LYS A 117 17.31 -7.02 -12.21
N ALA A 118 17.88 -8.17 -12.56
CA ALA A 118 17.12 -9.33 -13.01
C ALA A 118 16.17 -9.85 -11.92
N ARG A 119 16.64 -9.94 -10.67
CA ARG A 119 15.79 -10.35 -9.53
C ARG A 119 14.62 -9.41 -9.32
N ILE A 120 14.86 -8.09 -9.29
CA ILE A 120 13.80 -7.08 -9.16
C ILE A 120 12.79 -7.21 -10.30
N ALA A 121 13.25 -7.36 -11.54
CA ALA A 121 12.35 -7.53 -12.70
C ALA A 121 11.50 -8.80 -12.58
N ILE A 122 12.08 -9.92 -12.16
CA ILE A 122 11.36 -11.19 -11.95
C ILE A 122 10.29 -11.04 -10.86
N GLU A 123 10.59 -10.36 -9.75
CA GLU A 123 9.64 -10.13 -8.67
C GLU A 123 8.45 -9.27 -9.12
N ILE A 124 8.71 -8.21 -9.90
CA ILE A 124 7.66 -7.37 -10.49
C ILE A 124 6.78 -8.22 -11.42
N VAL A 125 7.38 -8.99 -12.33
CA VAL A 125 6.64 -9.85 -13.27
C VAL A 125 5.78 -10.88 -12.53
N LYS A 126 6.28 -11.48 -11.45
CA LYS A 126 5.50 -12.40 -10.61
C LYS A 126 4.26 -11.72 -10.02
N GLY A 127 4.43 -10.52 -9.46
CA GLY A 127 3.30 -9.73 -8.94
C GLY A 127 2.26 -9.40 -10.01
N VAL A 128 2.71 -8.96 -11.19
CA VAL A 128 1.83 -8.64 -12.33
C VAL A 128 1.10 -9.87 -12.85
N ALA A 129 1.82 -10.99 -13.04
CA ALA A 129 1.22 -12.24 -13.50
C ALA A 129 0.15 -12.74 -12.52
N PHE A 130 0.39 -12.59 -11.22
CA PHE A 130 -0.61 -12.91 -10.20
C PHE A 130 -1.84 -12.01 -10.30
N LEU A 131 -1.69 -10.69 -10.46
CA LEU A 131 -2.81 -9.78 -10.66
C LEU A 131 -3.62 -10.13 -11.91
N HIS A 132 -2.94 -10.43 -13.02
CA HIS A 132 -3.59 -10.83 -14.27
C HIS A 132 -4.37 -12.13 -14.13
N LYS A 133 -3.85 -13.12 -13.39
CA LYS A 133 -4.58 -14.35 -13.07
C LYS A 133 -5.89 -14.08 -12.32
N HIS A 134 -5.94 -13.01 -11.52
CA HIS A 134 -7.14 -12.55 -10.80
C HIS A 134 -7.97 -11.54 -11.60
N LYS A 135 -7.72 -11.39 -12.91
CA LYS A 135 -8.41 -10.46 -13.81
C LYS A 135 -8.31 -8.99 -13.37
N ILE A 136 -7.25 -8.64 -12.64
CA ILE A 136 -6.96 -7.27 -12.21
C ILE A 136 -5.91 -6.69 -13.14
N ILE A 137 -6.27 -5.61 -13.83
CA ILE A 137 -5.34 -4.84 -14.66
C ILE A 137 -4.77 -3.72 -13.79
N HIS A 138 -3.48 -3.79 -13.47
CA HIS A 138 -2.82 -2.71 -12.74
C HIS A 138 -2.65 -1.49 -13.66
N LYS A 139 -3.60 -0.56 -13.62
CA LYS A 139 -3.65 0.62 -14.51
C LYS A 139 -2.43 1.54 -14.47
N ASN A 140 -1.56 1.39 -13.47
CA ASN A 140 -0.32 2.18 -13.32
C ASN A 140 0.97 1.41 -13.61
N ILE A 141 0.88 0.19 -14.16
CA ILE A 141 2.05 -0.48 -14.73
C ILE A 141 2.00 -0.15 -16.21
N TYR A 142 2.73 0.89 -16.60
CA TYR A 142 2.97 1.22 -17.99
C TYR A 142 3.79 0.09 -18.63
N MET A 143 3.12 -0.99 -19.00
CA MET A 143 3.62 -1.98 -19.94
C MET A 143 2.78 -1.86 -21.22
N LYS A 144 3.19 -0.96 -22.10
CA LYS A 144 2.85 -1.11 -23.52
C LYS A 144 3.71 -2.26 -24.05
N THR A 145 3.16 -3.46 -24.07
CA THR A 145 3.64 -4.52 -24.96
C THR A 145 3.11 -4.20 -26.35
N LYS A 146 4.02 -3.85 -27.26
CA LYS A 146 3.78 -3.88 -28.70
C LYS A 146 4.37 -5.16 -29.27
#